data_AF-A0A1Z8RGX7-F1
#
_entry.id   AF-A0A1Z8RGX7-F1
#
_cell.length_a   1.000
_cell.length_b   1.000
_cell.length_c   1.000
_cell.angle_alpha   90.00
_cell.angle_beta   90.00
_cell.angle_gamma   90.00
#
_symmetry.space_group_name_H-M   'P 1'
#
loop_
_entity.id
_entity.type
_entity.pdbx_description
1 polymer ?
#
loop_
_entity_poly.entity_id
_entity_poly.type
_entity_poly.pdbx_seq_one_letter_code
_entity_poly.pdbx_strand_id
1 'polypeptide(L)'
;MKQRYVTEMGMGVDVHGGDNTSAAVRAVFDAIHHSSLNLFKPLKRTAHDMKIDVLIGAPNPDAVDVRQVANALPYGTVEVTVEKGGLSIPNEDGSDAITIANAGILVHLEDN
;
A
#
# COMPACT_ATOMS: atom_id res chain seq x y z
N MET A 1 9.41 6.97 -20.91
CA MET A 1 8.08 6.34 -20.69
C MET A 1 8.09 5.73 -19.29
N LYS A 2 6.97 5.72 -18.55
CA LYS A 2 6.91 5.09 -17.21
C LYS A 2 6.85 3.57 -17.38
N GLN A 3 7.94 2.85 -17.09
CA GLN A 3 7.99 1.38 -17.21
C GLN A 3 7.89 0.73 -15.83
N ARG A 4 7.03 -0.30 -15.70
CA ARG A 4 6.87 -1.06 -14.45
C ARG A 4 7.96 -2.11 -14.33
N TYR A 5 8.59 -2.19 -13.16
CA TYR A 5 9.64 -3.16 -12.85
C TYR A 5 9.20 -4.18 -11.81
N VAL A 6 8.41 -3.77 -10.82
CA VAL A 6 7.99 -4.62 -9.70
C VAL A 6 6.51 -4.37 -9.42
N THR A 7 5.81 -5.46 -9.06
CA THR A 7 4.50 -5.43 -8.43
C THR A 7 4.63 -6.20 -7.12
N GLU A 8 4.45 -5.53 -5.99
CA GLU A 8 4.40 -6.16 -4.67
C GLU A 8 2.95 -6.11 -4.17
N MET A 9 2.53 -7.10 -3.39
CA MET A 9 1.16 -7.21 -2.91
C MET A 9 1.19 -7.58 -1.44
N GLY A 10 0.26 -7.02 -0.67
CA GLY A 10 0.17 -7.26 0.76
C GLY A 10 -1.25 -7.14 1.30
N MET A 11 -1.44 -7.61 2.52
CA MET A 11 -2.70 -7.52 3.25
C MET A 11 -2.43 -6.97 4.65
N GLY A 12 -3.33 -6.10 5.11
CA GLY A 12 -3.31 -5.55 6.45
C GLY A 12 -4.66 -5.70 7.11
N VAL A 13 -4.64 -5.97 8.41
CA VAL A 13 -5.85 -6.16 9.20
C VAL A 13 -5.83 -5.18 10.37
N ASP A 14 -6.91 -4.43 10.52
CA ASP A 14 -7.28 -3.82 11.78
C ASP A 14 -8.29 -4.72 12.51
N VAL A 15 -7.92 -5.17 13.71
CA VAL A 15 -8.69 -6.17 14.45
C VAL A 15 -9.70 -5.55 15.42
N HIS A 16 -9.60 -4.23 15.67
CA HIS A 16 -10.48 -3.48 16.55
C HIS A 16 -10.49 -2.00 16.14
N GLY A 17 -11.68 -1.42 16.03
CA GLY A 17 -11.94 -0.01 15.77
C GLY A 17 -12.42 0.28 14.35
N GLY A 18 -12.40 -0.71 13.44
CA GLY A 18 -12.76 -0.49 12.04
C GLY A 18 -11.82 0.49 11.32
N ASP A 19 -10.57 0.61 11.76
CA ASP A 19 -9.63 1.62 11.27
C ASP A 19 -9.06 1.22 9.90
N ASN A 20 -9.64 1.81 8.86
CA ASN A 20 -9.24 1.59 7.47
C ASN A 20 -7.83 2.15 7.18
N THR A 21 -7.38 3.18 7.89
CA THR A 21 -6.02 3.72 7.74
C THR A 21 -5.01 2.74 8.32
N SER A 22 -5.24 2.24 9.53
CA SER A 22 -4.35 1.25 10.16
C SER A 22 -4.26 -0.04 9.34
N ALA A 23 -5.40 -0.54 8.83
CA ALA A 23 -5.41 -1.69 7.93
C ALA A 23 -4.61 -1.42 6.64
N ALA A 24 -4.78 -0.25 6.01
CA ALA A 24 -4.06 0.10 4.79
C ALA A 24 -2.53 0.23 5.00
N VAL A 25 -2.10 0.89 6.08
CA VAL A 25 -0.67 1.02 6.42
C VAL A 25 -0.04 -0.35 6.66
N ARG A 26 -0.76 -1.25 7.37
CA ARG A 26 -0.31 -2.64 7.58
C ARG A 26 -0.21 -3.41 6.25
N ALA A 27 -1.12 -3.17 5.30
CA ALA A 27 -1.07 -3.81 3.99
C ALA A 27 0.15 -3.37 3.17
N VAL A 28 0.50 -2.08 3.20
CA VAL A 28 1.73 -1.56 2.57
C VAL A 28 2.97 -2.14 3.25
N PHE A 29 2.98 -2.19 4.59
CA PHE A 29 4.07 -2.79 5.34
C PHE A 29 4.26 -4.25 4.93
N ASP A 30 3.20 -5.05 4.93
CA ASP A 30 3.25 -6.44 4.50
C ASP A 30 3.82 -6.57 3.08
N ALA A 31 3.34 -5.77 2.11
CA ALA A 31 3.77 -5.85 0.72
C ALA A 31 5.28 -5.71 0.53
N ILE A 32 5.94 -4.76 1.22
CA ILE A 32 7.33 -4.40 0.96
C ILE A 32 8.36 -5.16 1.81
N HIS A 33 7.93 -5.89 2.85
CA HIS A 33 8.85 -6.51 3.81
C HIS A 33 9.24 -7.97 3.47
N HIS A 34 8.66 -8.55 2.41
CA HIS A 34 9.01 -9.91 1.96
C HIS A 34 10.06 -9.95 0.85
N SER A 35 10.53 -8.81 0.36
CA SER A 35 11.43 -8.71 -0.79
C SER A 35 12.55 -7.69 -0.60
N SER A 36 13.61 -7.83 -1.39
CA SER A 36 14.73 -6.89 -1.44
C SER A 36 15.06 -6.55 -2.91
N LEU A 37 15.00 -5.26 -3.24
CA LEU A 37 15.19 -4.79 -4.61
C LEU A 37 16.67 -4.51 -4.92
N ASN A 38 17.32 -5.45 -5.62
CA ASN A 38 18.71 -5.32 -6.08
C ASN A 38 18.85 -4.77 -7.52
N LEU A 39 17.79 -4.18 -8.07
CA LEU A 39 17.74 -3.71 -9.46
C LEU A 39 18.43 -2.34 -9.71
N PHE A 40 18.75 -1.59 -8.66
CA PHE A 40 19.27 -0.22 -8.78
C PHE A 40 20.68 -0.15 -9.38
N LYS A 41 21.61 -1.00 -8.92
CA LYS A 41 23.00 -1.01 -9.42
C LYS A 41 23.09 -1.35 -10.90
N PRO A 42 22.48 -2.45 -11.40
CA PRO A 42 22.52 -2.78 -12.83
C PRO A 42 21.91 -1.71 -13.73
N LEU A 43 20.86 -1.03 -13.25
CA LEU A 43 20.16 0.01 -14.00
C LEU A 43 20.80 1.40 -13.85
N LYS A 44 21.86 1.55 -13.06
CA LYS A 44 22.49 2.85 -12.72
C LYS A 44 21.47 3.87 -12.19
N ARG A 45 20.57 3.40 -11.32
CA ARG A 45 19.54 4.18 -10.63
C ARG A 45 19.70 4.05 -9.12
N THR A 46 18.86 4.76 -8.37
CA THR A 46 18.76 4.73 -6.92
C THR A 46 17.31 4.48 -6.48
N ALA A 47 17.10 4.12 -5.21
CA ALA A 47 15.76 3.98 -4.63
C ALA A 47 14.93 5.27 -4.69
N HIS A 48 15.57 6.45 -4.80
CA HIS A 48 14.87 7.73 -4.88
C HIS A 48 14.32 8.01 -6.29
N ASP A 49 14.79 7.27 -7.31
CA ASP A 49 14.30 7.40 -8.69
C ASP A 49 12.97 6.67 -8.90
N MET A 50 12.50 5.91 -7.91
CA MET A 50 11.25 5.16 -8.00
C MET A 50 10.04 6.09 -8.07
N LYS A 51 9.15 5.81 -9.02
CA LYS A 51 7.76 6.28 -9.03
C LYS A 51 6.88 5.13 -8.58
N ILE A 52 6.16 5.31 -7.48
CA ILE A 52 5.43 4.24 -6.81
C ILE A 52 3.94 4.57 -6.85
N ASP A 53 3.16 3.69 -7.47
CA ASP A 53 1.70 3.76 -7.39
C ASP A 53 1.25 2.75 -6.32
N VAL A 54 0.62 3.26 -5.27
CA VAL A 54 0.05 2.48 -4.17
C VAL A 54 -1.44 2.38 -4.39
N LEU A 55 -1.92 1.18 -4.71
CA LEU A 55 -3.33 0.86 -4.86
C LEU A 55 -3.82 0.18 -3.59
N ILE A 56 -4.80 0.78 -2.91
CA ILE A 56 -5.40 0.21 -1.70
C ILE A 56 -6.84 -0.16 -1.97
N GLY A 57 -7.19 -1.42 -1.70
CA GLY A 57 -8.58 -1.86 -1.59
C GLY A 57 -9.00 -1.89 -0.13
N ALA A 58 -9.98 -1.07 0.27
CA ALA A 58 -10.47 -0.99 1.65
C ALA A 58 -12.02 -0.90 1.71
N PRO A 59 -12.67 -1.38 2.80
CA PRO A 59 -14.13 -1.32 2.93
C PRO A 59 -14.71 0.09 2.89
N ASN A 60 -14.01 1.06 3.49
CA ASN A 60 -14.36 2.47 3.51
C ASN A 60 -13.18 3.33 2.98
N PRO A 61 -13.08 3.54 1.66
CA PRO A 61 -11.98 4.28 1.04
C PRO A 61 -11.81 5.70 1.54
N ASP A 62 -12.93 6.40 1.77
CA ASP A 62 -12.94 7.81 2.18
C ASP A 62 -12.41 8.01 3.62
N ALA A 63 -12.33 6.93 4.41
CA ALA A 63 -11.78 6.96 5.76
C ALA A 63 -10.27 6.67 5.83
N VAL A 64 -9.61 6.44 4.69
CA VAL A 64 -8.16 6.17 4.65
C VAL A 64 -7.37 7.47 4.58
N ASP A 65 -6.47 7.68 5.53
CA ASP A 65 -5.47 8.75 5.46
C ASP A 65 -4.36 8.38 4.47
N VAL A 66 -4.51 8.85 3.23
CA VAL A 66 -3.55 8.63 2.14
C VAL A 66 -2.15 9.15 2.44
N ARG A 67 -1.98 10.15 3.31
CA ARG A 67 -0.65 10.65 3.69
C ARG A 67 0.04 9.67 4.63
N GLN A 68 -0.68 9.09 5.58
CA GLN A 68 -0.14 8.04 6.44
C GLN A 68 0.25 6.79 5.64
N VAL A 69 -0.58 6.39 4.68
CA VAL A 69 -0.26 5.29 3.76
C VAL A 69 1.00 5.58 2.95
N ALA A 70 1.11 6.79 2.36
CA ALA A 70 2.30 7.18 1.60
C ALA A 70 3.58 7.18 2.45
N ASN A 71 3.49 7.67 3.70
CA ASN A 71 4.62 7.73 4.63
C ASN A 71 5.10 6.36 5.13
N ALA A 72 4.36 5.28 4.87
CA ALA A 72 4.80 3.93 5.19
C ALA A 72 5.95 3.44 4.27
N LEU A 73 6.13 4.07 3.09
CA LEU A 73 7.20 3.77 2.16
C LEU A 73 8.45 4.62 2.46
N PRO A 74 9.64 4.03 2.58
CA PRO A 74 10.85 4.76 2.99
C PRO A 74 11.47 5.63 1.88
N TYR A 75 11.16 5.35 0.61
CA TYR A 75 11.78 6.00 -0.56
C TYR A 75 10.79 6.15 -1.72
N GLY A 76 11.16 6.96 -2.71
CA GLY A 76 10.43 7.13 -3.96
C GLY A 76 9.42 8.28 -3.93
N THR A 77 8.86 8.60 -5.10
CA THR A 77 7.69 9.48 -5.22
C THR A 77 6.44 8.62 -5.20
N VAL A 78 5.58 8.81 -4.22
CA VAL A 78 4.42 7.94 -3.96
C VAL A 78 3.12 8.64 -4.36
N GLU A 79 2.30 7.94 -5.14
CA GLU A 79 0.91 8.31 -5.41
C GLU A 79 0.00 7.20 -4.86
N VAL A 80 -0.96 7.58 -4.01
CA VAL A 80 -1.88 6.63 -3.36
C VAL A 80 -3.27 6.78 -3.98
N THR A 81 -3.82 5.67 -4.45
CA THR A 81 -5.22 5.55 -4.84
C THR A 81 -5.90 4.55 -3.93
N VAL A 82 -7.06 4.91 -3.40
CA VAL A 82 -7.87 4.05 -2.54
C VAL A 82 -9.20 3.81 -3.23
N GLU A 83 -9.59 2.54 -3.34
CA GLU A 83 -10.84 2.11 -3.93
C GLU A 83 -11.58 1.14 -3.02
N LYS A 84 -12.89 0.99 -3.27
CA LYS A 84 -13.71 0.10 -2.47
C LYS A 84 -13.33 -1.35 -2.71
N GLY A 85 -12.95 -2.05 -1.64
CA GLY A 85 -12.51 -3.44 -1.67
C GLY A 85 -12.34 -4.02 -0.27
N GLY A 86 -11.40 -4.93 -0.10
CA GLY A 86 -11.09 -5.52 1.21
C GLY A 86 -12.27 -6.29 1.82
N LEU A 87 -12.31 -6.35 3.15
CA LEU A 87 -13.39 -7.00 3.89
C LEU A 87 -13.65 -6.30 5.24
N SER A 88 -14.92 -6.13 5.61
CA SER A 88 -15.34 -5.68 6.94
C SER A 88 -16.16 -6.78 7.59
N ILE A 89 -15.68 -7.30 8.73
CA ILE A 89 -16.37 -8.32 9.51
C ILE A 89 -16.90 -7.63 10.78
N PRO A 90 -18.21 -7.34 10.86
CA PRO A 90 -18.78 -6.72 12.05
C PRO A 90 -18.71 -7.66 13.26
N ASN A 91 -18.57 -7.09 14.44
CA ASN A 91 -18.78 -7.81 15.70
C ASN A 91 -20.29 -8.08 15.94
N GLU A 92 -20.62 -8.82 16.99
CA GLU A 92 -22.00 -9.27 17.26
C GLU A 92 -23.00 -8.12 17.46
N ASP A 93 -22.56 -6.99 18.02
CA ASP A 93 -23.40 -5.82 18.30
C ASP A 93 -23.32 -4.70 17.26
N GLY A 94 -22.45 -4.85 16.24
CA GLY A 94 -22.23 -3.89 15.16
C GLY A 94 -21.49 -2.61 15.54
N SER A 95 -20.95 -2.50 16.77
CA SER A 95 -20.20 -1.33 17.24
C SER A 95 -18.73 -1.32 16.81
N ASP A 96 -18.21 -2.48 16.39
CA ASP A 96 -16.84 -2.70 15.98
C ASP A 96 -16.77 -3.56 14.71
N ALA A 97 -15.66 -3.52 14.00
CA ALA A 97 -15.41 -4.39 12.87
C ALA A 97 -13.93 -4.72 12.72
N ILE A 98 -13.64 -5.98 12.38
CA ILE A 98 -12.35 -6.36 11.82
C ILE A 98 -12.32 -5.86 10.38
N THR A 99 -11.39 -4.95 10.08
CA THR A 99 -11.22 -4.34 8.77
C THR A 99 -9.97 -4.91 8.10
N ILE A 100 -10.15 -5.51 6.92
CA ILE A 100 -9.08 -6.05 6.09
C ILE A 100 -8.92 -5.13 4.88
N ALA A 101 -7.69 -4.68 4.64
CA ALA A 101 -7.29 -3.94 3.46
C ALA A 101 -6.26 -4.73 2.65
N ASN A 102 -6.26 -4.54 1.34
CA ASN A 102 -5.28 -5.10 0.42
C ASN A 102 -4.46 -3.97 -0.21
N ALA A 103 -3.18 -4.21 -0.47
CA ALA A 103 -2.28 -3.28 -1.13
C ALA A 103 -1.68 -3.91 -2.40
N GLY A 104 -1.64 -3.15 -3.48
CA GLY A 104 -0.80 -3.38 -4.65
C GLY A 104 0.18 -2.23 -4.82
N ILE A 105 1.48 -2.51 -4.77
CA ILE A 105 2.57 -1.54 -4.87
C ILE A 105 3.25 -1.72 -6.22
N LEU A 106 3.11 -0.73 -7.09
CA LEU A 106 3.66 -0.75 -8.44
C LEU A 106 4.88 0.14 -8.49
N VAL A 107 6.06 -0.45 -8.68
CA VAL A 107 7.31 0.29 -8.79
C VAL A 107 7.66 0.52 -10.25
N HIS A 108 7.84 1.79 -10.60
CA HIS A 108 8.20 2.23 -11.93
C HIS A 108 9.50 3.03 -11.92
N LEU A 109 10.23 2.96 -13.03
CA LEU A 109 11.32 3.87 -13.34
C LEU A 109 11.02 4.54 -14.68
N GLU A 110 11.50 5.77 -14.83
CA GLU A 110 11.40 6.51 -16.09
C GLU A 110 12.70 6.34 -16.89
N ASP A 111 12.54 6.03 -18.17
CA ASP A 111 13.62 6.13 -19.14
C ASP A 111 13.92 7.62 -19.40
N ASN A 112 15.21 7.94 -19.53
CA ASN A 112 15.69 9.24 -19.99
C ASN A 112 15.38 9.45 -21.47
#